data_AF-A0A0S3RFJ8-F1
#
_entry.id   AF-A0A0S3RFJ8-F1
#
_cell.length_a   1.000
_cell.length_b   1.000
_cell.length_c   1.000
_cell.angle_alpha   90.00
_cell.angle_beta   90.00
_cell.angle_gamma   90.00
#
_symmetry.space_group_name_H-M   'P 1'
#
loop_
_entity.id
_entity.type
_entity.pdbx_description
1 polymer ?
#
loop_
_entity_poly.entity_id
_entity_poly.type
_entity_poly.pdbx_seq_one_letter_code
_entity_poly.pdbx_strand_id
1 'polypeptide(L)'
;MSGTGKNPREITIKLLCPSLSKMTQVVWEDQRMDLGSISRAFGLDPSTLRLNGHFISRGVDLIASSLTWNSLLSFFSSKDLPTGRDQCDALLVTGKLCKVGLKRGHDSIFSKWDWQDDGK
;
A
#
# COMPACT_ATOMS: atom_id res chain seq x y z
N MET A 1 -1.26 4.45 -39.55
CA MET A 1 -2.14 4.15 -38.40
C MET A 1 -1.23 3.90 -37.20
N SER A 2 -0.96 4.92 -36.38
CA SER A 2 -0.09 4.76 -35.20
C SER A 2 -0.91 4.12 -34.08
N GLY A 3 -0.79 2.81 -33.93
CA GLY A 3 -1.32 2.10 -32.78
C GLY A 3 -0.55 2.55 -31.55
N THR A 4 -1.15 3.41 -30.73
CA THR A 4 -0.61 3.76 -29.42
C THR A 4 -0.71 2.51 -28.55
N GLY A 5 0.38 1.76 -28.49
CA GLY A 5 0.63 0.78 -27.44
C GLY A 5 0.51 1.51 -26.12
N LYS A 6 -0.61 1.32 -25.42
CA LYS A 6 -0.72 1.73 -24.03
C LYS A 6 0.13 0.74 -23.27
N ASN A 7 1.39 1.09 -23.06
CA ASN A 7 2.22 0.49 -22.01
C ASN A 7 1.32 0.44 -20.76
N PRO A 8 1.28 -0.67 -19.99
CA PRO A 8 0.58 -0.69 -18.72
C PRO A 8 1.03 0.57 -17.97
N ARG A 9 0.09 1.49 -17.72
CA ARG A 9 0.43 2.74 -17.06
C ARG A 9 0.74 2.35 -15.63
N GLU A 10 2.01 2.25 -15.31
CA GLU A 10 2.50 2.08 -13.96
C GLU A 10 1.90 3.19 -13.09
N ILE A 11 0.99 2.83 -12.18
CA ILE A 11 0.35 3.79 -11.27
C ILE A 11 1.11 3.75 -9.96
N THR A 12 1.65 4.89 -9.54
CA THR A 12 2.18 5.02 -8.19
C THR A 12 1.04 5.40 -7.25
N ILE A 13 0.81 4.59 -6.21
CA ILE A 13 -0.22 4.82 -5.20
C ILE A 13 0.46 5.11 -3.87
N LYS A 14 0.20 6.29 -3.29
CA LYS A 14 0.69 6.66 -1.97
C LYS A 14 -0.20 6.09 -0.87
N LEU A 15 0.45 5.50 0.11
CA LEU A 15 -0.16 4.82 1.25
C LEU A 15 0.35 5.46 2.54
N LEU A 16 -0.56 5.79 3.46
CA LEU A 16 -0.24 6.36 4.76
C LEU A 16 -0.78 5.45 5.87
N CYS A 17 0.05 5.11 6.85
CA CYS A 17 -0.39 4.47 8.07
C CYS A 17 -0.34 5.46 9.23
N PRO A 18 -1.48 6.04 9.65
CA PRO A 18 -1.51 7.09 10.69
C PRO A 18 -0.96 6.60 12.03
N SER A 19 -1.27 5.37 12.42
CA SER A 19 -0.82 4.80 13.69
C SER A 19 0.69 4.59 13.77
N LEU A 20 1.36 4.50 12.62
CA LEU A 20 2.81 4.35 12.53
C LEU A 20 3.51 5.64 12.07
N SER A 21 2.75 6.70 11.78
CA SER A 21 3.25 7.94 11.15
C SER A 21 4.16 7.66 9.95
N LYS A 22 3.84 6.61 9.18
CA LYS A 22 4.66 6.12 8.06
C LYS A 22 3.93 6.30 6.76
N MET A 23 4.61 6.84 5.76
CA MET A 23 4.16 6.88 4.37
C MET A 23 5.04 5.96 3.52
N THR A 24 4.43 5.25 2.58
CA THR A 24 5.11 4.48 1.54
C THR A 24 4.38 4.67 0.22
N GLN A 25 5.02 4.29 -0.87
CA GLN A 25 4.37 4.18 -2.16
C GLN A 25 4.42 2.73 -2.64
N VAL A 26 3.40 2.33 -3.39
CA VAL A 26 3.41 1.08 -4.13
C VAL A 26 3.29 1.40 -5.61
N VAL A 27 4.12 0.72 -6.39
CA VAL A 27 4.12 0.76 -7.84
C VAL A 27 3.19 -0.33 -8.34
N TRP A 28 2.30 0.03 -9.26
CA TRP A 28 1.22 -0.83 -9.70
C TRP A 28 1.20 -1.03 -11.23
N GLU A 29 1.51 -2.24 -11.70
CA GLU A 29 1.59 -2.56 -13.13
C GLU A 29 0.46 -3.47 -13.67
N ASP A 30 -0.11 -4.44 -12.91
CA ASP A 30 -1.19 -5.31 -13.48
C ASP A 30 -2.16 -5.99 -12.46
N GLN A 31 -3.44 -5.64 -12.61
CA GLN A 31 -4.74 -6.07 -12.01
C GLN A 31 -4.91 -6.59 -10.55
N ARG A 32 -3.96 -7.27 -9.93
CA ARG A 32 -4.09 -7.94 -8.61
C ARG A 32 -3.49 -7.23 -7.38
N MET A 33 -4.34 -6.84 -6.46
CA MET A 33 -3.90 -6.22 -5.21
C MET A 33 -3.20 -7.22 -4.27
N ASP A 34 -1.88 -7.09 -4.14
CA ASP A 34 -1.06 -7.85 -3.19
C ASP A 34 -1.07 -7.18 -1.80
N LEU A 35 -1.99 -7.65 -0.95
CA LEU A 35 -2.11 -7.16 0.42
C LEU A 35 -0.94 -7.64 1.29
N GLY A 36 -0.26 -8.72 0.91
CA GLY A 36 0.94 -9.23 1.56
C GLY A 36 2.08 -8.21 1.48
N SER A 37 2.38 -7.70 0.29
CA SER A 37 3.42 -6.68 0.10
C SER A 37 3.11 -5.37 0.83
N ILE A 38 1.85 -4.90 0.81
CA ILE A 38 1.43 -3.73 1.59
C ILE A 38 1.63 -3.99 3.09
N SER A 39 1.18 -5.14 3.59
CA SER A 39 1.30 -5.48 5.01
C SER A 39 2.76 -5.52 5.48
N ARG A 40 3.67 -6.10 4.68
CA ARG A 40 5.11 -6.15 4.99
C ARG A 40 5.73 -4.76 5.00
N ALA A 41 5.35 -3.87 4.08
CA ALA A 41 5.86 -2.51 4.03
C ALA A 41 5.58 -1.72 5.32
N PHE A 42 4.47 -2.01 6.00
CA PHE A 42 4.09 -1.38 7.27
C PHE A 42 4.33 -2.26 8.51
N GLY A 43 4.74 -3.52 8.36
CA GLY A 43 4.84 -4.46 9.49
C GLY A 43 3.48 -4.82 10.11
N LEU A 44 2.41 -4.78 9.31
CA LEU A 44 1.05 -5.09 9.75
C LEU A 44 0.70 -6.56 9.51
N ASP A 45 -0.23 -7.08 10.30
CA ASP A 45 -0.86 -8.37 10.07
C ASP A 45 -1.79 -8.27 8.84
N PRO A 46 -1.49 -9.02 7.75
CA PRO A 46 -2.29 -8.97 6.53
C PRO A 46 -3.75 -9.37 6.76
N SER A 47 -4.08 -10.08 7.84
CA SER A 47 -5.47 -10.44 8.20
C SER A 47 -6.29 -9.32 8.78
N THR A 48 -5.64 -8.24 9.18
CA THR A 48 -6.29 -7.09 9.81
C THR A 48 -6.18 -5.83 8.95
N LEU A 49 -5.54 -5.95 7.78
CA LEU A 49 -5.27 -4.85 6.88
C LEU A 49 -6.59 -4.26 6.34
N ARG A 50 -6.68 -2.93 6.40
CA ARG A 50 -7.80 -2.15 5.88
C ARG A 50 -7.27 -0.96 5.09
N LEU A 51 -7.94 -0.65 3.98
CA LEU A 51 -7.68 0.51 3.14
C LEU A 51 -8.86 1.48 3.27
N ASN A 52 -8.61 2.74 3.66
CA ASN A 52 -9.63 3.73 4.00
C ASN A 52 -10.68 3.18 4.99
N GLY A 53 -10.25 2.34 5.94
CA GLY A 53 -11.13 1.67 6.92
C GLY A 53 -11.89 0.45 6.38
N HIS A 54 -11.88 0.21 5.08
CA HIS A 54 -12.52 -0.94 4.45
C HIS A 54 -11.65 -2.19 4.53
N PHE A 55 -12.27 -3.29 4.97
CA PHE A 55 -11.63 -4.61 4.91
C PHE A 55 -11.64 -5.11 3.48
N ILE A 56 -10.49 -5.57 3.01
CA ILE A 56 -10.35 -6.14 1.67
C ILE A 56 -10.35 -7.66 1.79
N SER A 57 -11.28 -8.32 1.11
CA SER A 57 -11.33 -9.78 1.07
C SER A 57 -10.07 -10.34 0.42
N ARG A 58 -9.53 -11.42 0.99
CA ARG A 58 -8.22 -11.99 0.64
C ARG A 58 -8.41 -13.37 0.03
N GLY A 59 -7.71 -13.63 -1.08
CA GLY A 59 -7.54 -14.98 -1.61
C GLY A 59 -6.51 -15.79 -0.82
N VAL A 60 -6.26 -17.02 -1.26
CA VAL A 60 -5.35 -17.99 -0.62
C VAL A 60 -3.93 -17.43 -0.44
N ASP A 61 -3.48 -16.56 -1.35
CA ASP A 61 -2.12 -15.99 -1.35
C ASP A 61 -2.04 -14.55 -0.80
N LEU A 62 -3.04 -14.09 -0.04
CA LEU A 62 -3.21 -12.67 0.36
C LEU A 62 -3.41 -11.71 -0.81
N ILE A 63 -3.61 -12.26 -2.01
CA ILE A 63 -3.96 -11.52 -3.21
C ILE A 63 -5.47 -11.40 -3.28
N ALA A 64 -5.99 -10.19 -3.46
CA ALA A 64 -7.41 -10.00 -3.72
C ALA A 64 -7.72 -10.44 -5.16
N SER A 65 -8.19 -11.67 -5.35
CA SER A 65 -8.46 -12.22 -6.69
C SER A 65 -9.71 -11.65 -7.34
N SER A 66 -10.67 -11.16 -6.56
CA SER A 66 -11.94 -10.59 -7.03
C SER A 66 -11.96 -9.06 -7.08
N LEU A 67 -10.88 -8.39 -6.64
CA LEU A 67 -10.84 -6.94 -6.50
C LEU A 67 -9.56 -6.39 -7.13
N THR A 68 -9.73 -5.50 -8.10
CA THR A 68 -8.61 -4.82 -8.75
C THR A 68 -8.36 -3.46 -8.08
N TRP A 69 -7.15 -2.93 -8.23
CA TRP A 69 -6.88 -1.55 -7.80
C TRP A 69 -7.80 -0.56 -8.51
N ASN A 70 -8.07 -0.72 -9.80
CA ASN A 70 -8.92 0.21 -10.53
C ASN A 70 -10.37 0.23 -10.00
N SER A 71 -10.94 -0.95 -9.69
CA SER A 71 -12.28 -1.01 -9.09
C SER A 71 -12.30 -0.48 -7.66
N LEU A 72 -11.24 -0.72 -6.87
CA LEU A 72 -11.10 -0.14 -5.52
C LEU A 72 -10.99 1.39 -5.56
N LEU A 73 -10.12 1.93 -6.40
CA LEU A 73 -9.92 3.37 -6.54
C LEU A 73 -11.18 4.06 -7.08
N SER A 74 -11.89 3.45 -8.03
CA SER A 74 -13.17 3.96 -8.53
C SER A 74 -14.23 3.97 -7.42
N PHE A 75 -14.27 2.94 -6.57
CA PHE A 75 -15.16 2.87 -5.42
C PHE A 75 -14.83 3.92 -4.34
N PHE A 76 -13.55 4.20 -4.10
CA PHE A 76 -13.15 5.27 -3.19
C PHE A 76 -13.48 6.64 -3.76
N SER A 77 -13.18 6.86 -5.03
CA SER A 77 -13.51 8.11 -5.72
C SER A 77 -15.01 8.39 -5.74
N SER A 78 -15.87 7.37 -5.86
CA SER A 78 -17.34 7.56 -5.82
C SER A 78 -17.90 7.84 -4.42
N LYS A 79 -17.05 7.74 -3.39
CA LYS A 79 -17.38 8.01 -1.99
C LYS A 79 -16.61 9.21 -1.42
N ASP A 80 -15.93 9.96 -2.29
CA ASP A 80 -15.03 11.06 -1.89
C ASP A 80 -13.98 10.62 -0.86
N LEU A 81 -13.51 9.38 -0.98
CA LEU A 81 -12.44 8.82 -0.17
C LEU A 81 -11.09 8.97 -0.87
N PRO A 82 -9.97 8.99 -0.11
CA PRO A 82 -8.64 9.12 -0.68
C PRO A 82 -8.35 8.06 -1.74
N THR A 83 -7.63 8.40 -2.82
CA THR A 83 -7.31 7.48 -3.93
C THR A 83 -5.81 7.21 -4.12
N GLY A 84 -4.96 7.83 -3.31
CA GLY A 84 -3.52 7.63 -3.30
C GLY A 84 -2.76 8.37 -4.41
N ARG A 85 -3.36 9.38 -5.04
CA ARG A 85 -2.72 10.11 -6.17
C ARG A 85 -1.54 10.96 -5.73
N ASP A 86 -1.62 11.52 -4.52
CA ASP A 86 -0.58 12.37 -3.94
C ASP A 86 -0.51 12.21 -2.41
N GLN A 87 0.26 13.06 -1.74
CA GLN A 87 0.46 12.94 -0.29
C GLN A 87 -0.78 13.35 0.51
N CYS A 88 -1.56 14.32 0.03
CA CYS A 88 -2.80 14.79 0.65
C CYS A 88 -3.95 13.79 0.40
N ASP A 89 -3.88 13.07 -0.72
CA ASP A 89 -4.84 12.05 -1.12
C ASP A 89 -4.38 10.61 -0.77
N ALA A 90 -3.42 10.43 0.13
CA ALA A 90 -2.86 9.11 0.41
C ALA A 90 -3.89 8.11 0.96
N LEU A 91 -3.86 6.86 0.47
CA LEU A 91 -4.73 5.80 0.99
C LEU A 91 -4.38 5.49 2.44
N LEU A 92 -5.39 5.50 3.31
CA LEU A 92 -5.20 5.20 4.71
C LEU A 92 -5.09 3.69 4.92
N VAL A 93 -3.92 3.25 5.36
CA VAL A 93 -3.63 1.86 5.70
C VAL A 93 -3.70 1.69 7.20
N THR A 94 -4.57 0.79 7.66
CA THR A 94 -4.70 0.46 9.08
C THR A 94 -4.65 -1.06 9.25
N GLY A 95 -4.21 -1.50 10.43
CA GLY A 95 -4.10 -2.90 10.78
C GLY A 95 -3.47 -3.07 12.15
N LYS A 96 -3.49 -4.29 12.67
CA LYS A 96 -2.71 -4.68 13.85
C LYS A 96 -1.27 -4.93 13.42
N LEU A 97 -0.32 -4.66 14.31
CA LEU A 97 1.07 -5.06 14.09
C LEU A 97 1.18 -6.58 13.99
N CYS A 98 2.01 -7.06 13.06
CA CYS A 98 2.35 -8.47 12.96
C CYS A 98 3.02 -8.92 14.27
N LYS A 99 2.45 -9.92 14.97
CA LYS A 99 3.07 -10.57 16.12
C LYS A 99 4.18 -11.55 15.69
N VAL A 100 5.00 -11.21 14.69
CA VAL A 100 6.19 -11.99 14.39
C VAL A 100 7.22 -11.65 15.46
N GLY A 101 7.14 -12.39 16.57
CA GLY A 101 8.14 -12.46 17.63
C GLY A 101 8.60 -11.12 18.19
N LEU A 102 8.06 -10.75 19.34
CA LEU A 102 8.81 -9.99 20.34
C LEU A 102 10.01 -10.84 20.82
N LYS A 103 11.01 -11.09 19.96
CA LYS A 103 12.38 -11.28 20.41
C LYS A 103 13.02 -9.90 20.37
N ARG A 104 12.82 -9.19 21.48
CA ARG A 104 13.76 -8.17 21.94
C ARG A 104 15.10 -8.89 22.13
N GLY A 105 15.91 -8.90 21.10
CA GLY A 105 17.29 -9.34 21.09
C GLY A 105 18.10 -8.23 20.45
N HIS A 106 19.00 -7.67 21.24
CA HIS A 106 19.94 -6.60 20.95
C HIS A 106 20.52 -6.60 19.51
N ASP A 107 20.68 -5.39 18.96
CA ASP A 107 21.46 -5.01 17.77
C ASP A 107 21.21 -5.78 16.46
N SER A 108 20.75 -5.05 15.44
CA SER A 108 21.56 -4.79 14.23
C SER A 108 20.69 -4.13 13.15
N ILE A 109 21.02 -2.87 12.87
CA ILE A 109 20.88 -2.23 11.56
C ILE A 109 19.42 -2.07 11.08
N PHE A 110 18.76 -1.06 11.65
CA PHE A 110 17.88 -0.23 10.82
C PHE A 110 18.77 0.34 9.72
N SER A 111 18.77 -0.31 8.56
CA SER A 111 19.31 0.27 7.33
C SER A 111 18.51 1.54 7.08
N LYS A 112 19.10 2.64 7.54
CA LYS A 112 19.05 3.98 6.99
C LYS A 112 18.42 3.96 5.59
N TRP A 113 17.12 4.22 5.54
CA TRP A 113 16.50 4.78 4.35
C TRP A 113 16.85 6.26 4.41
N ASP A 114 17.95 6.61 3.73
CA ASP A 114 18.28 7.98 3.37
C ASP A 114 17.05 8.54 2.64
N TRP A 115 16.31 9.41 3.31
CA TRP A 115 15.61 10.48 2.61
C TRP A 115 16.71 11.40 2.13
N GLN A 116 16.96 11.37 0.82
CA GLN A 116 17.81 12.34 0.15
C GLN A 116 17.13 13.71 0.32
N ASP A 117 17.53 14.44 1.35
CA ASP A 117 17.17 15.84 1.54
C ASP A 117 17.78 16.69 0.43
N ASP A 118 16.97 17.65 0.01
CA ASP A 118 17.13 18.60 -1.06
C ASP A 118 18.46 19.34 -1.08
N GLY A 119 18.86 19.69 -2.30
CA GLY A 119 20.00 20.54 -2.54
C GLY A 119 19.88 21.92 -1.90
N LYS A 120 21.06 22.44 -1.56
CA LYS A 120 21.45 23.81 -1.87
C LYS A 120 22.95 23.85 -2.12
#